data_AF-A0A4T0BAR0-F1
#
_entry.id   AF-A0A4T0BAR0-F1
#
_cell.length_a   1.000
_cell.length_b   1.000
_cell.length_c   1.000
_cell.angle_alpha   90.00
_cell.angle_beta   90.00
_cell.angle_gamma   90.00
#
_symmetry.space_group_name_H-M   'P 1'
#
loop_
_entity.id
_entity.type
_entity.pdbx_description
1 polymer ?
#
loop_
_entity_poly.entity_id
_entity_poly.type
_entity_poly.pdbx_seq_one_letter_code
_entity_poly.pdbx_strand_id
1 'polypeptide(L)'
;MPYPFTLPTTSSTPLDAFISSPSHPSLPLTATTQRSVLRDALKKHKRLPPAQQAAHLGVVQEALNAYLPYALGIASALNSGRIGDEPVNVTNTKQLQTEWRLTLSATLPGREPPRAPLAGVYNDVAFVLQSLAYIQVQQARVQLQVLYSSSIPSPDRRTAAISSAMKYLLEANAIHNYILNLHTQDPASAPLDTVNSTQVALAALALAEATLITVLKDDPYTTAVIQARNKEDKEWMISAPSIPKVRAHLFARLCLCASDHAQRAAASLAPGIGSLDPALLNYVDDLRRTSRAKAARFLAIDAEIAGKTGEAIAYLRGARKELGLAPLEQDASKRKGWKGIKQTFAEKREDRKVEKGSDDWGLDAGKLEEARVLEWLEVKWVKMNDTINVQAVPPSEPLMATMPSGREYHTQKPYMPPQLDVSLLARLRAPVDPQQRAFGGDEDDSGDEGAAREPVVVPGAFPSAATAGGGNAYY
;
A
#
# COMPACT_ATOMS: atom_id res chain seq x y z
N MET A 1 5.30 3.04 8.24
CA MET A 1 5.53 3.83 7.02
C MET A 1 4.82 3.09 5.90
N PRO A 2 3.79 3.64 5.23
CA PRO A 2 2.96 2.85 4.31
C PRO A 2 3.71 2.34 3.07
N TYR A 3 3.21 1.26 2.45
CA TYR A 3 3.85 0.64 1.28
C TYR A 3 3.84 1.53 0.02
N PRO A 4 4.97 1.64 -0.73
CA PRO A 4 5.05 2.34 -2.02
C PRO A 4 4.32 1.63 -3.16
N PHE A 5 3.00 1.71 -3.25
CA PHE A 5 2.29 1.14 -4.40
C PHE A 5 2.66 1.88 -5.70
N THR A 6 3.05 1.10 -6.71
CA THR A 6 3.20 1.59 -8.08
C THR A 6 1.82 1.81 -8.69
N LEU A 7 1.58 2.97 -9.31
CA LEU A 7 0.32 3.21 -10.00
C LEU A 7 0.28 2.43 -11.33
N PRO A 8 -0.79 1.67 -11.61
CA PRO A 8 -0.93 0.98 -12.88
C PRO A 8 -1.13 1.99 -14.01
N THR A 9 -0.90 1.55 -15.24
CA THR A 9 -1.16 2.35 -16.45
C THR A 9 -2.05 1.54 -17.38
N THR A 10 -2.80 2.21 -18.24
CA THR A 10 -3.76 1.58 -19.14
C THR A 10 -3.46 1.90 -20.61
N SER A 11 -3.95 1.05 -21.52
CA SER A 11 -3.89 1.26 -22.97
C SER A 11 -4.95 2.25 -23.44
N SER A 12 -4.83 2.66 -24.71
CA SER A 12 -5.89 3.38 -25.40
C SER A 12 -7.08 2.45 -25.67
N THR A 13 -8.22 2.70 -25.03
CA THR A 13 -9.47 1.96 -25.29
C THR A 13 -10.62 2.95 -25.48
N PRO A 14 -11.07 3.17 -26.73
CA PRO A 14 -12.17 4.08 -27.02
C PRO A 14 -13.52 3.43 -26.67
N LEU A 15 -14.12 3.77 -25.54
CA LEU A 15 -15.35 3.12 -25.05
C LEU A 15 -16.53 3.31 -26.00
N ASP A 16 -16.57 4.44 -26.70
CA ASP A 16 -17.56 4.77 -27.74
C ASP A 16 -17.51 3.84 -28.96
N ALA A 17 -16.41 3.10 -29.16
CA ALA A 17 -16.31 2.06 -30.18
C ALA A 17 -16.92 0.70 -29.73
N PHE A 18 -17.14 0.51 -28.43
CA PHE A 18 -17.63 -0.76 -27.85
C PHE A 18 -19.03 -0.64 -27.25
N ILE A 19 -19.49 0.58 -26.95
CA ILE A 19 -20.71 0.85 -26.20
C ILE A 19 -21.53 1.92 -26.93
N SER A 20 -22.85 1.72 -26.96
CA SER A 20 -23.82 2.70 -27.45
C SER A 20 -24.81 3.07 -26.34
N SER A 21 -25.29 4.32 -26.35
CA SER A 21 -26.42 4.73 -25.51
C SER A 21 -27.40 5.60 -26.28
N PRO A 22 -28.49 5.03 -26.81
CA PRO A 22 -29.51 5.80 -27.53
C PRO A 22 -30.19 6.87 -26.65
N SER A 23 -30.36 6.58 -25.36
CA SER A 23 -30.94 7.53 -24.40
C SER A 23 -30.02 8.69 -24.04
N HIS A 24 -28.70 8.45 -24.06
CA HIS A 24 -27.67 9.40 -23.65
C HIS A 24 -26.51 9.38 -24.66
N PRO A 25 -26.71 9.90 -25.88
CA PRO A 25 -25.79 9.69 -27.00
C PRO A 25 -24.35 10.15 -26.73
N SER A 26 -24.16 11.18 -25.90
CA SER A 26 -22.83 11.71 -25.59
C SER A 26 -22.14 11.03 -24.41
N LEU A 27 -22.81 10.10 -23.69
CA LEU A 27 -22.22 9.37 -22.57
C LEU A 27 -20.98 8.55 -22.97
N PRO A 28 -21.01 7.68 -24.02
CA PRO A 28 -19.84 6.88 -24.39
C PRO A 28 -18.64 7.75 -24.83
N LEU A 29 -18.89 8.82 -25.58
CA LEU A 29 -17.85 9.72 -26.07
C LEU A 29 -17.19 10.52 -24.93
N THR A 30 -18.02 11.02 -24.00
CA THR A 30 -17.53 11.76 -22.83
C THR A 30 -16.74 10.84 -21.90
N ALA A 31 -17.23 9.62 -21.66
CA ALA A 31 -16.51 8.62 -20.88
C ALA A 31 -15.15 8.28 -21.52
N THR A 32 -15.09 8.14 -22.84
CA THR A 32 -13.84 7.90 -23.59
C THR A 32 -12.85 9.05 -23.43
N THR A 33 -13.34 10.29 -23.49
CA THR A 33 -12.53 11.49 -23.28
C THR A 33 -11.93 11.50 -21.87
N GLN A 34 -12.74 11.27 -20.84
CA GLN A 34 -12.26 11.22 -19.45
C GLN A 34 -11.29 10.07 -19.18
N ARG A 35 -11.54 8.89 -19.77
CA ARG A 35 -10.61 7.75 -19.71
C ARG A 35 -9.26 8.08 -20.33
N SER A 36 -9.24 8.85 -21.42
CA SER A 36 -8.00 9.28 -22.09
C SER A 36 -7.22 10.29 -21.26
N VAL A 37 -7.91 11.24 -20.61
CA VAL A 37 -7.29 12.16 -19.63
C VAL A 37 -6.67 11.39 -18.46
N LEU A 38 -7.38 10.40 -17.92
CA LEU A 38 -6.85 9.53 -16.86
C LEU A 38 -5.60 8.78 -17.31
N ARG A 39 -5.65 8.17 -18.50
CA ARG A 39 -4.51 7.44 -19.07
C ARG A 39 -3.27 8.34 -19.16
N ASP A 40 -3.43 9.55 -19.68
CA ASP A 40 -2.33 10.51 -19.82
C ASP A 40 -1.77 10.95 -18.47
N ALA A 41 -2.63 11.22 -17.49
CA ALA A 41 -2.20 11.53 -16.12
C ALA A 41 -1.37 10.39 -15.51
N LEU A 42 -1.79 9.13 -15.67
CA LEU A 42 -1.06 7.96 -15.18
C LEU A 42 0.29 7.78 -15.90
N LYS A 43 0.32 7.93 -17.23
CA LYS A 43 1.56 7.83 -18.03
C LYS A 43 2.55 8.93 -17.65
N LYS A 44 2.08 10.18 -17.57
CA LYS A 44 2.88 11.31 -17.15
C LYS A 44 3.45 11.07 -15.75
N HIS A 45 2.63 10.65 -14.79
CA HIS A 45 3.09 10.29 -13.45
C HIS A 45 4.23 9.25 -13.48
N LYS A 46 4.05 8.15 -14.23
CA LYS A 46 5.07 7.11 -14.38
C LYS A 46 6.39 7.63 -14.96
N ARG A 47 6.33 8.58 -15.90
CA ARG A 47 7.51 9.17 -16.57
C ARG A 47 8.23 10.21 -15.71
N LEU A 48 7.56 10.78 -14.71
CA LEU A 48 8.16 11.77 -13.82
C LEU A 48 9.30 11.14 -13.01
N PRO A 49 10.40 11.90 -12.77
CA PRO A 49 11.39 11.51 -11.78
C PRO A 49 10.74 11.30 -10.41
N PRO A 50 11.21 10.35 -9.58
CA PRO A 50 10.63 10.06 -8.26
C PRO A 50 10.37 11.29 -7.39
N ALA A 51 11.30 12.26 -7.41
CA ALA A 51 11.17 13.50 -6.64
C ALA A 51 9.97 14.38 -7.04
N GLN A 52 9.43 14.22 -8.25
CA GLN A 52 8.30 15.00 -8.76
C GLN A 52 6.96 14.24 -8.69
N GLN A 53 7.00 12.92 -8.47
CA GLN A 53 5.79 12.08 -8.46
C GLN A 53 4.83 12.46 -7.33
N ALA A 54 5.35 12.80 -6.14
CA ALA A 54 4.55 13.21 -4.98
C ALA A 54 3.66 14.44 -5.29
N ALA A 55 4.22 15.44 -5.99
CA ALA A 55 3.48 16.64 -6.38
C ALA A 55 2.40 16.37 -7.45
N HIS A 56 2.56 15.28 -8.22
CA HIS A 56 1.65 14.90 -9.30
C HIS A 56 0.47 14.03 -8.82
N LEU A 57 0.49 13.51 -7.58
CA LEU A 57 -0.56 12.64 -7.05
C LEU A 57 -1.96 13.31 -7.12
N GLY A 58 -2.04 14.61 -6.86
CA GLY A 58 -3.30 15.36 -6.93
C GLY A 58 -3.90 15.39 -8.35
N VAL A 59 -3.06 15.54 -9.38
CA VAL A 59 -3.49 15.54 -10.79
C VAL A 59 -4.07 14.18 -11.18
N VAL A 60 -3.42 13.08 -10.77
CA VAL A 60 -3.93 11.73 -11.06
C VAL A 60 -5.24 11.48 -10.31
N GLN A 61 -5.35 11.90 -9.06
CA GLN A 61 -6.59 11.78 -8.29
C GLN A 61 -7.76 12.53 -8.94
N GLU A 62 -7.52 13.75 -9.42
CA GLU A 62 -8.53 14.54 -10.12
C GLU A 62 -9.00 13.82 -11.38
N ALA A 63 -8.08 13.28 -12.19
CA ALA A 63 -8.43 12.53 -13.40
C ALA A 63 -9.22 11.23 -13.08
N LEU A 64 -8.87 10.51 -12.01
CA LEU A 64 -9.63 9.35 -11.54
C LEU A 64 -11.05 9.75 -11.14
N ASN A 65 -11.19 10.79 -10.31
CA ASN A 65 -12.49 11.27 -9.85
C ASN A 65 -13.35 11.85 -10.98
N ALA A 66 -12.74 12.38 -12.04
CA ALA A 66 -13.45 12.83 -13.23
C ALA A 66 -13.97 11.67 -14.07
N TYR A 67 -13.23 10.56 -14.19
CA TYR A 67 -13.65 9.39 -14.97
C TYR A 67 -14.62 8.46 -14.22
N LEU A 68 -14.40 8.25 -12.93
CA LEU A 68 -15.08 7.24 -12.12
C LEU A 68 -16.63 7.31 -12.17
N PRO A 69 -17.28 8.49 -12.14
CA PRO A 69 -18.74 8.60 -12.30
C PRO A 69 -19.25 7.99 -13.61
N TYR A 70 -18.54 8.19 -14.71
CA TYR A 70 -18.93 7.67 -16.02
C TYR A 70 -18.76 6.16 -16.08
N ALA A 71 -17.65 5.62 -15.58
CA ALA A 71 -17.39 4.19 -15.55
C ALA A 71 -18.43 3.44 -14.69
N LEU A 72 -18.73 3.95 -13.50
CA LEU A 72 -19.76 3.39 -12.61
C LEU A 72 -21.17 3.55 -13.18
N GLY A 73 -21.48 4.69 -13.80
CA GLY A 73 -22.75 4.93 -14.46
C GLY A 73 -22.99 3.94 -15.60
N ILE A 74 -22.00 3.73 -16.47
CA ILE A 74 -22.05 2.74 -17.55
C ILE A 74 -22.23 1.33 -16.98
N ALA A 75 -21.49 0.95 -15.95
CA ALA A 75 -21.64 -0.36 -15.29
C ALA A 75 -23.03 -0.57 -14.70
N SER A 76 -23.57 0.44 -14.02
CA SER A 76 -24.92 0.43 -13.45
C SER A 76 -26.01 0.31 -14.52
N ALA A 77 -25.87 1.06 -15.62
CA ALA A 77 -26.80 1.03 -16.74
C ALA A 77 -26.79 -0.32 -17.48
N LEU A 78 -25.61 -0.90 -17.69
CA LEU A 78 -25.48 -2.23 -18.30
C LEU A 78 -26.12 -3.34 -17.45
N ASN A 79 -26.11 -3.19 -16.12
CA ASN A 79 -26.63 -4.20 -15.20
C ASN A 79 -28.13 -4.04 -14.88
N SER A 80 -28.58 -2.80 -14.71
CA SER A 80 -29.92 -2.49 -14.19
C SER A 80 -30.79 -1.70 -15.16
N GLY A 81 -30.24 -1.23 -16.29
CA GLY A 81 -30.92 -0.33 -17.23
C GLY A 81 -31.12 1.09 -16.69
N ARG A 82 -30.40 1.46 -15.62
CA ARG A 82 -30.57 2.75 -14.93
C ARG A 82 -29.24 3.30 -14.43
N ILE A 83 -29.18 4.62 -14.25
CA ILE A 83 -28.15 5.32 -13.48
C ILE A 83 -28.87 6.08 -12.37
N GLY A 84 -28.70 5.61 -11.13
CA GLY A 84 -29.56 6.05 -10.02
C GLY A 84 -31.03 5.77 -10.33
N ASP A 85 -31.88 6.78 -10.18
CA ASP A 85 -33.30 6.68 -10.48
C ASP A 85 -33.64 6.93 -11.96
N GLU A 86 -32.66 7.24 -12.81
CA GLU A 86 -32.92 7.58 -14.20
C GLU A 86 -32.78 6.36 -15.12
N PRO A 87 -33.75 6.08 -16.01
CA PRO A 87 -33.60 5.02 -17.01
C PRO A 87 -32.56 5.43 -18.06
N VAL A 88 -31.53 4.59 -18.23
CA VAL A 88 -30.43 4.80 -19.18
C VAL A 88 -30.22 3.51 -19.93
N ASN A 89 -30.44 3.55 -21.25
CA ASN A 89 -30.20 2.41 -22.11
C ASN A 89 -28.75 2.45 -22.60
N VAL A 90 -27.94 1.50 -22.13
CA VAL A 90 -26.57 1.28 -22.57
C VAL A 90 -26.46 -0.14 -23.10
N THR A 91 -25.89 -0.31 -24.30
CA THR A 91 -25.69 -1.62 -24.92
C THR A 91 -24.26 -1.80 -25.37
N ASN A 92 -23.73 -3.02 -25.24
CA ASN A 92 -22.44 -3.39 -25.82
C ASN A 92 -22.63 -3.65 -27.32
N THR A 93 -21.95 -2.87 -28.17
CA THR A 93 -21.89 -3.12 -29.61
C THR A 93 -20.84 -4.18 -29.94
N LYS A 94 -19.79 -4.28 -29.13
CA LYS A 94 -18.72 -5.28 -29.18
C LYS A 94 -18.32 -5.65 -27.75
N GLN A 95 -17.57 -6.75 -27.60
CA GLN A 95 -16.99 -7.08 -26.30
C GLN A 95 -15.93 -6.04 -25.93
N LEU A 96 -16.21 -5.21 -24.91
CA LEU A 96 -15.22 -4.28 -24.37
C LEU A 96 -14.03 -5.05 -23.80
N GLN A 97 -12.82 -4.69 -24.25
CA GLN A 97 -11.57 -5.17 -23.70
C GLN A 97 -10.69 -3.98 -23.34
N THR A 98 -10.39 -3.85 -22.04
CA THR A 98 -9.47 -2.85 -21.52
C THR A 98 -8.17 -3.53 -21.13
N GLU A 99 -7.05 -2.83 -21.20
CA GLU A 99 -5.77 -3.39 -20.76
C GLU A 99 -5.16 -2.53 -19.67
N TRP A 100 -4.72 -3.18 -18.60
CA TRP A 100 -4.05 -2.55 -17.47
C TRP A 100 -2.74 -3.28 -17.17
N ARG A 101 -1.69 -2.53 -16.85
CA ARG A 101 -0.43 -3.09 -16.35
C ARG A 101 -0.65 -3.65 -14.95
N LEU A 102 -0.24 -4.91 -14.75
CA LEU A 102 -0.30 -5.57 -13.44
C LEU A 102 0.83 -5.07 -12.54
N THR A 103 0.52 -4.57 -11.34
CA THR A 103 1.50 -3.90 -10.47
C THR A 103 1.93 -4.75 -9.29
N LEU A 104 1.17 -5.80 -8.97
CA LEU A 104 1.48 -6.70 -7.87
C LEU A 104 2.23 -7.96 -8.31
N SER A 105 2.32 -8.21 -9.61
CA SER A 105 3.05 -9.36 -10.14
C SER A 105 4.55 -9.06 -10.18
N ALA A 106 5.36 -10.03 -9.76
CA ALA A 106 6.81 -9.95 -9.88
C ALA A 106 7.21 -9.77 -11.35
N THR A 107 8.13 -8.84 -11.59
CA THR A 107 8.68 -8.57 -12.92
C THR A 107 10.18 -8.76 -12.91
N LEU A 108 10.72 -9.20 -14.05
CA LEU A 108 12.16 -9.26 -14.21
C LEU A 108 12.73 -7.84 -14.22
N PRO A 109 13.89 -7.60 -13.56
CA PRO A 109 14.53 -6.30 -13.59
C PRO A 109 14.70 -5.78 -15.02
N GLY A 110 14.27 -4.54 -15.27
CA GLY A 110 14.34 -3.91 -16.59
C GLY A 110 13.24 -4.32 -17.58
N ARG A 111 12.29 -5.19 -17.20
CA ARG A 111 11.08 -5.46 -17.97
C ARG A 111 9.87 -4.76 -17.38
N GLU A 112 9.03 -4.24 -18.25
CA GLU A 112 7.74 -3.72 -17.81
C GLU A 112 6.79 -4.85 -17.41
N PRO A 113 5.90 -4.61 -16.43
CA PRO A 113 4.87 -5.58 -16.11
C PRO A 113 3.94 -5.86 -17.28
N PRO A 114 3.43 -7.10 -17.40
CA PRO A 114 2.51 -7.45 -18.47
C PRO A 114 1.22 -6.63 -18.37
N ARG A 115 0.67 -6.30 -19.53
CA ARG A 115 -0.72 -5.84 -19.65
C ARG A 115 -1.63 -7.07 -19.75
N ALA A 116 -2.64 -7.14 -18.91
CA ALA A 116 -3.66 -8.19 -19.00
C ALA A 116 -4.88 -7.63 -19.75
N PRO A 117 -5.41 -8.32 -20.78
CA PRO A 117 -6.69 -7.95 -21.38
C PRO A 117 -7.82 -8.31 -20.41
N LEU A 118 -8.68 -7.33 -20.13
CA LEU A 118 -9.78 -7.44 -19.19
C LEU A 118 -11.08 -7.17 -19.93
N ALA A 119 -11.94 -8.19 -20.01
CA ALA A 119 -13.23 -8.01 -20.65
C ALA A 119 -14.26 -7.37 -19.70
N GLY A 120 -15.06 -6.46 -20.25
CA GLY A 120 -16.16 -5.79 -19.54
C GLY A 120 -15.74 -4.59 -18.69
N VAL A 121 -16.73 -3.74 -18.38
CA VAL A 121 -16.52 -2.46 -17.70
C VAL A 121 -16.17 -2.61 -16.21
N TYR A 122 -16.63 -3.68 -15.54
CA TYR A 122 -16.39 -3.89 -14.11
C TYR A 122 -14.91 -4.05 -13.77
N ASN A 123 -14.14 -4.68 -14.63
CA ASN A 123 -12.69 -4.81 -14.44
C ASN A 123 -11.98 -3.46 -14.61
N ASP A 124 -12.40 -2.64 -15.59
CA ASP A 124 -11.89 -1.28 -15.75
C ASP A 124 -12.20 -0.45 -14.49
N VAL A 125 -13.42 -0.52 -13.97
CA VAL A 125 -13.83 0.12 -12.71
C VAL A 125 -12.97 -0.36 -11.53
N ALA A 126 -12.73 -1.67 -11.40
CA ALA A 126 -11.92 -2.22 -10.33
C ALA A 126 -10.48 -1.66 -10.35
N PHE A 127 -9.85 -1.59 -11.53
CA PHE A 127 -8.51 -1.00 -11.68
C PHE A 127 -8.48 0.50 -11.42
N VAL A 128 -9.50 1.25 -11.84
CA VAL A 128 -9.63 2.69 -11.54
C VAL A 128 -9.73 2.91 -10.03
N LEU A 129 -10.58 2.15 -9.34
CA LEU A 129 -10.73 2.23 -7.88
C LEU A 129 -9.47 1.79 -7.14
N GLN A 130 -8.81 0.72 -7.59
CA GLN A 130 -7.55 0.28 -7.01
C GLN A 130 -6.45 1.34 -7.17
N SER A 131 -6.39 1.99 -8.33
CA SER A 131 -5.48 3.13 -8.57
C SER A 131 -5.78 4.28 -7.61
N LEU A 132 -7.06 4.57 -7.35
CA LEU A 132 -7.47 5.57 -6.37
C LEU A 132 -7.02 5.18 -4.96
N ALA A 133 -7.21 3.93 -4.54
CA ALA A 133 -6.76 3.43 -3.24
C ALA A 133 -5.23 3.53 -3.09
N TYR A 134 -4.46 3.21 -4.13
CA TYR A 134 -3.01 3.37 -4.14
C TYR A 134 -2.60 4.83 -3.99
N ILE A 135 -3.29 5.76 -4.65
CA ILE A 135 -3.04 7.20 -4.45
C ILE A 135 -3.32 7.61 -3.00
N GLN A 136 -4.39 7.11 -2.37
CA GLN A 136 -4.64 7.42 -0.96
C GLN A 136 -3.48 6.93 -0.08
N VAL A 137 -2.98 5.71 -0.30
CA VAL A 137 -1.80 5.20 0.44
C VAL A 137 -0.57 6.08 0.17
N GLN A 138 -0.30 6.45 -1.09
CA GLN A 138 0.83 7.32 -1.44
C GLN A 138 0.70 8.73 -0.83
N GLN A 139 -0.50 9.29 -0.75
CA GLN A 139 -0.76 10.54 -0.05
C GLN A 139 -0.52 10.42 1.46
N ALA A 140 -0.93 9.30 2.08
CA ALA A 140 -0.60 9.03 3.47
C ALA A 140 0.91 8.99 3.70
N ARG A 141 1.69 8.41 2.76
CA ARG A 141 3.16 8.43 2.82
C ARG A 141 3.69 9.86 2.77
N VAL A 142 3.25 10.67 1.82
CA VAL A 142 3.69 12.09 1.70
C VAL A 142 3.44 12.85 3.01
N GLN A 143 2.27 12.66 3.62
CA GLN A 143 1.96 13.30 4.91
C GLN A 143 2.88 12.81 6.04
N LEU A 144 3.10 11.50 6.14
CA LEU A 144 3.95 10.92 7.19
C LEU A 144 5.44 11.22 7.01
N GLN A 145 5.90 11.48 5.78
CA GLN A 145 7.30 11.85 5.53
C GLN A 145 7.72 13.10 6.29
N VAL A 146 6.79 14.04 6.51
CA VAL A 146 7.02 15.26 7.31
C VAL A 146 7.50 14.95 8.74
N LEU A 147 7.15 13.78 9.28
CA LEU A 147 7.58 13.37 10.63
C LEU A 147 9.07 13.02 10.71
N TYR A 148 9.72 12.84 9.56
CA TYR A 148 11.11 12.42 9.45
C TYR A 148 12.00 13.49 8.79
N SER A 149 11.49 14.70 8.58
CA SER A 149 12.31 15.80 8.09
C SER A 149 13.42 16.18 9.10
N SER A 150 14.52 16.74 8.60
CA SER A 150 15.64 17.19 9.42
C SER A 150 15.25 18.26 10.46
N SER A 151 14.27 19.10 10.13
CA SER A 151 13.64 20.03 11.05
C SER A 151 12.45 19.38 11.76
N ILE A 152 12.32 19.58 13.08
CA ILE A 152 11.19 19.10 13.87
C ILE A 152 9.92 19.85 13.42
N PRO A 153 8.86 19.15 12.97
CA PRO A 153 7.61 19.81 12.63
C PRO A 153 6.94 20.34 13.90
N SER A 154 6.22 21.47 13.79
CA SER A 154 5.41 21.97 14.90
C SER A 154 4.36 20.93 15.35
N PRO A 155 3.93 20.94 16.63
CA PRO A 155 2.92 20.00 17.13
C PRO A 155 1.63 19.99 16.30
N ASP A 156 1.20 21.16 15.83
CA ASP A 156 0.01 21.30 14.97
C ASP A 156 0.23 20.66 13.61
N ARG A 157 1.39 20.90 12.97
CA ARG A 157 1.74 20.31 11.68
C ARG A 157 1.87 18.79 11.78
N ARG A 158 2.46 18.28 12.86
CA ARG A 158 2.52 16.85 13.16
C ARG A 158 1.12 16.24 13.29
N THR A 159 0.25 16.87 14.07
CA THR A 159 -1.12 16.40 14.28
C THR A 159 -1.90 16.39 12.97
N ALA A 160 -1.81 17.47 12.18
CA ALA A 160 -2.46 17.57 10.88
C ALA A 160 -1.99 16.49 9.89
N ALA A 161 -0.67 16.26 9.81
CA ALA A 161 -0.09 15.22 8.96
C ALA A 161 -0.59 13.82 9.34
N ILE A 162 -0.58 13.50 10.64
CA ILE A 162 -1.04 12.20 11.18
C ILE A 162 -2.53 12.00 10.91
N SER A 163 -3.36 13.00 11.19
CA SER A 163 -4.80 12.95 10.92
C SER A 163 -5.12 12.79 9.43
N SER A 164 -4.38 13.48 8.57
CA SER A 164 -4.55 13.38 7.11
C SER A 164 -4.14 12.00 6.60
N ALA A 165 -2.98 11.49 7.03
CA ALA A 165 -2.52 10.15 6.67
C ALA A 165 -3.50 9.06 7.10
N MET A 166 -4.05 9.18 8.31
CA MET A 166 -5.07 8.25 8.83
C MET A 166 -6.34 8.29 7.97
N LYS A 167 -6.82 9.47 7.60
CA LYS A 167 -7.99 9.62 6.72
C LYS A 167 -7.76 8.89 5.39
N TYR A 168 -6.61 9.13 4.75
CA TYR A 168 -6.29 8.51 3.47
C TYR A 168 -6.22 6.98 3.55
N LEU A 169 -5.59 6.41 4.58
CA LEU A 169 -5.54 4.94 4.73
C LEU A 169 -6.91 4.32 5.01
N LEU A 170 -7.76 4.98 5.80
CA LEU A 170 -9.13 4.51 6.02
C LEU A 170 -9.96 4.59 4.73
N GLU A 171 -9.72 5.60 3.90
CA GLU A 171 -10.34 5.71 2.58
C GLU A 171 -9.86 4.61 1.63
N ALA A 172 -8.55 4.30 1.62
CA ALA A 172 -8.01 3.16 0.87
C ALA A 172 -8.64 1.82 1.30
N ASN A 173 -8.76 1.60 2.62
CA ASN A 173 -9.46 0.43 3.17
C ASN A 173 -10.92 0.36 2.67
N ALA A 174 -11.65 1.47 2.72
CA ALA A 174 -13.04 1.53 2.29
C ALA A 174 -13.19 1.25 0.78
N ILE A 175 -12.28 1.78 -0.05
CA ILE A 175 -12.27 1.56 -1.50
C ILE A 175 -12.03 0.08 -1.83
N HIS A 176 -11.04 -0.57 -1.20
CA HIS A 176 -10.79 -2.00 -1.41
C HIS A 176 -11.99 -2.87 -0.99
N ASN A 177 -12.66 -2.53 0.12
CA ASN A 177 -13.90 -3.21 0.50
C ASN A 177 -15.05 -2.96 -0.47
N TYR A 178 -15.10 -1.78 -1.10
CA TYR A 178 -16.10 -1.50 -2.14
C TYR A 178 -15.86 -2.35 -3.40
N ILE A 179 -14.60 -2.53 -3.82
CA ILE A 179 -14.24 -3.37 -4.97
C ILE A 179 -14.75 -4.80 -4.80
N LEU A 180 -14.70 -5.36 -3.58
CA LEU A 180 -15.22 -6.71 -3.28
C LEU A 180 -16.72 -6.89 -3.57
N ASN A 181 -17.48 -5.79 -3.60
CA ASN A 181 -18.92 -5.81 -3.92
C ASN A 181 -19.20 -5.58 -5.41
N LEU A 182 -18.17 -5.36 -6.23
CA LEU A 182 -18.32 -5.30 -7.68
C LEU A 182 -18.46 -6.72 -8.23
N HIS A 183 -19.39 -6.93 -9.16
CA HIS A 183 -19.54 -8.19 -9.88
C HIS A 183 -18.44 -8.29 -10.96
N THR A 184 -17.18 -8.46 -10.54
CA THR A 184 -16.06 -8.71 -11.46
C THR A 184 -16.13 -10.12 -12.04
N GLN A 185 -15.33 -10.40 -13.08
CA GLN A 185 -15.30 -11.68 -13.79
C GLN A 185 -15.10 -12.91 -12.90
N ASP A 186 -15.30 -14.09 -13.51
CA ASP A 186 -14.98 -15.38 -12.91
C ASP A 186 -13.60 -15.34 -12.24
N PRO A 187 -13.52 -15.58 -10.90
CA PRO A 187 -12.28 -15.60 -10.14
C PRO A 187 -11.17 -16.46 -10.76
N ALA A 188 -11.51 -17.49 -11.53
CA ALA A 188 -10.54 -18.36 -12.19
C ALA A 188 -9.73 -17.65 -13.30
N SER A 189 -10.25 -16.55 -13.85
CA SER A 189 -9.66 -15.81 -14.99
C SER A 189 -9.17 -14.41 -14.63
N ALA A 190 -9.45 -13.94 -13.41
CA ALA A 190 -9.08 -12.61 -12.97
C ALA A 190 -7.57 -12.50 -12.71
N PRO A 191 -6.91 -11.38 -13.12
CA PRO A 191 -5.51 -11.15 -12.75
C PRO A 191 -5.34 -11.02 -11.23
N LEU A 192 -4.11 -11.27 -10.76
CA LEU A 192 -3.73 -11.15 -9.35
C LEU A 192 -4.18 -9.81 -8.73
N ASP A 193 -4.08 -8.70 -9.46
CA ASP A 193 -4.46 -7.38 -8.97
C ASP A 193 -5.96 -7.29 -8.61
N THR A 194 -6.84 -8.01 -9.31
CA THR A 194 -8.31 -7.86 -9.13
C THR A 194 -9.00 -9.02 -8.40
N VAL A 195 -8.29 -10.09 -8.04
CA VAL A 195 -8.92 -11.18 -7.29
C VAL A 195 -9.32 -10.73 -5.87
N ASN A 196 -10.40 -11.31 -5.36
CA ASN A 196 -10.96 -10.93 -4.05
C ASN A 196 -9.97 -11.09 -2.89
N SER A 197 -9.14 -12.13 -2.90
CA SER A 197 -8.12 -12.36 -1.88
C SER A 197 -7.11 -11.20 -1.81
N THR A 198 -6.68 -10.67 -2.97
CA THR A 198 -5.83 -9.48 -3.06
C THR A 198 -6.52 -8.27 -2.48
N GLN A 199 -7.79 -8.02 -2.82
CA GLN A 199 -8.54 -6.87 -2.31
C GLN A 199 -8.76 -6.97 -0.78
N VAL A 200 -9.02 -8.17 -0.26
CA VAL A 200 -9.07 -8.42 1.20
C VAL A 200 -7.71 -8.13 1.84
N ALA A 201 -6.61 -8.55 1.22
CA ALA A 201 -5.28 -8.30 1.74
C ALA A 201 -4.94 -6.80 1.79
N LEU A 202 -5.19 -6.08 0.70
CA LEU A 202 -4.91 -4.65 0.60
C LEU A 202 -5.80 -3.82 1.55
N ALA A 203 -7.07 -4.21 1.71
CA ALA A 203 -7.94 -3.63 2.72
C ALA A 203 -7.40 -3.84 4.14
N ALA A 204 -7.00 -5.07 4.48
CA ALA A 204 -6.43 -5.39 5.79
C ALA A 204 -5.09 -4.69 6.03
N LEU A 205 -4.26 -4.54 5.01
CA LEU A 205 -3.00 -3.81 5.07
C LEU A 205 -3.19 -2.33 5.39
N ALA A 206 -4.07 -1.65 4.64
CA ALA A 206 -4.38 -0.24 4.88
C ALA A 206 -4.93 -0.01 6.30
N LEU A 207 -5.73 -0.96 6.81
CA LEU A 207 -6.24 -0.91 8.17
C LEU A 207 -5.15 -1.15 9.22
N ALA A 208 -4.23 -2.08 8.99
CA ALA A 208 -3.07 -2.31 9.87
C ALA A 208 -2.23 -1.03 10.01
N GLU A 209 -1.93 -0.39 8.89
CA GLU A 209 -1.17 0.87 8.84
C GLU A 209 -1.93 2.00 9.53
N ALA A 210 -3.24 2.16 9.28
CA ALA A 210 -4.08 3.15 9.94
C ALA A 210 -4.15 2.95 11.45
N THR A 211 -4.27 1.70 11.92
CA THR A 211 -4.26 1.36 13.35
C THR A 211 -2.92 1.70 13.98
N LEU A 212 -1.80 1.39 13.32
CA LEU A 212 -0.47 1.68 13.87
C LEU A 212 -0.18 3.19 13.97
N ILE A 213 -0.70 4.00 13.04
CA ILE A 213 -0.56 5.47 13.09
C ILE A 213 -1.17 6.08 14.36
N THR A 214 -2.23 5.48 14.91
CA THR A 214 -2.85 5.97 16.17
C THR A 214 -1.86 6.00 17.33
N VAL A 215 -0.89 5.08 17.31
CA VAL A 215 0.16 4.96 18.32
C VAL A 215 1.31 5.92 18.04
N LEU A 216 1.69 6.10 16.76
CA LEU A 216 2.77 7.03 16.37
C LEU A 216 2.52 8.48 16.81
N LYS A 217 1.24 8.88 16.92
CA LYS A 217 0.86 10.21 17.38
C LYS A 217 1.47 10.56 18.73
N ASP A 218 1.42 9.62 19.67
CA ASP A 218 1.67 9.84 21.09
C ASP A 218 2.80 8.94 21.61
N ASP A 219 3.65 8.44 20.72
CA ASP A 219 4.84 7.66 21.06
C ASP A 219 6.09 8.57 21.16
N PRO A 220 6.51 8.94 22.38
CA PRO A 220 7.64 9.84 22.59
C PRO A 220 8.99 9.15 22.32
N TYR A 221 9.04 7.81 22.32
CA TYR A 221 10.30 7.08 22.11
C TYR A 221 10.70 7.04 20.64
N THR A 222 9.73 6.80 19.77
CA THR A 222 9.92 6.94 18.32
C THR A 222 10.37 8.37 17.97
N THR A 223 9.70 9.36 18.57
CA THR A 223 10.07 10.77 18.39
C THR A 223 11.50 11.05 18.86
N ALA A 224 11.90 10.55 20.03
CA ALA A 224 13.25 10.73 20.56
C ALA A 224 14.33 10.08 19.67
N VAL A 225 14.08 8.90 19.10
CA VAL A 225 15.02 8.24 18.16
C VAL A 225 15.14 9.03 16.84
N ILE A 226 14.04 9.60 16.36
CA ILE A 226 14.06 10.49 15.18
C ILE A 226 14.82 11.77 15.51
N GLN A 227 14.56 12.40 16.66
CA GLN A 227 15.22 13.61 17.15
C GLN A 227 16.72 13.42 17.37
N ALA A 228 17.16 12.24 17.82
CA ALA A 228 18.57 11.91 17.96
C ALA A 228 19.36 11.99 16.64
N ARG A 229 18.69 12.05 15.47
CA ARG A 229 19.32 12.34 14.18
C ARG A 229 19.73 13.81 14.04
N ASN A 230 19.03 14.72 14.70
CA ASN A 230 19.34 16.15 14.71
C ASN A 230 20.33 16.48 15.83
N LYS A 231 21.57 16.80 15.47
CA LYS A 231 22.64 17.15 16.42
C LYS A 231 22.36 18.44 17.21
N GLU A 232 21.46 19.29 16.71
CA GLU A 232 21.08 20.53 17.36
C GLU A 232 19.94 20.36 18.37
N ASP A 233 19.25 19.22 18.35
CA ASP A 233 18.17 18.93 19.28
C ASP A 233 18.72 18.44 20.64
N LYS A 234 18.47 19.25 21.66
CA LYS A 234 18.86 19.00 23.06
C LYS A 234 17.65 18.78 23.98
N GLU A 235 16.43 18.69 23.44
CA GLU A 235 15.20 18.57 24.23
C GLU A 235 15.19 17.28 25.07
N TRP A 236 15.75 16.19 24.52
CA TRP A 236 15.97 14.93 25.24
C TRP A 236 16.90 15.07 26.46
N MET A 237 17.73 16.12 26.52
CA MET A 237 18.58 16.41 27.68
C MET A 237 17.80 17.05 28.84
N ILE A 238 16.62 17.59 28.56
CA ILE A 238 15.79 18.34 29.53
C ILE A 238 14.76 17.41 30.20
N SER A 239 14.16 16.48 29.45
CA SER A 239 13.25 15.48 30.00
C SER A 239 13.34 14.15 29.29
N ALA A 240 13.35 13.06 30.06
CA ALA A 240 13.24 11.72 29.49
C ALA A 240 11.84 11.52 28.87
N PRO A 241 11.74 10.86 27.71
CA PRO A 241 10.47 10.38 27.17
C PRO A 241 9.70 9.56 28.22
N SER A 242 8.42 9.87 28.44
CA SER A 242 7.56 9.12 29.37
C SER A 242 6.16 8.93 28.80
N ILE A 243 5.53 7.80 29.15
CA ILE A 243 4.16 7.45 28.73
C ILE A 243 3.34 7.12 29.99
N PRO A 244 2.15 7.72 30.18
CA PRO A 244 1.27 7.33 31.28
C PRO A 244 0.86 5.85 31.20
N LYS A 245 0.78 5.16 32.34
CA LYS A 245 0.50 3.71 32.44
C LYS A 245 -0.69 3.23 31.60
N VAL A 246 -1.86 3.87 31.79
CA VAL A 246 -3.10 3.54 31.06
C VAL A 246 -2.91 3.61 29.53
N ARG A 247 -2.06 4.54 29.08
CA ARG A 247 -1.77 4.77 27.67
C ARG A 247 -0.82 3.69 27.12
N ALA A 248 0.17 3.25 27.90
CA ALA A 248 1.08 2.17 27.49
C ALA A 248 0.32 0.86 27.22
N HIS A 249 -0.53 0.41 28.14
CA HIS A 249 -1.32 -0.80 27.94
C HIS A 249 -2.30 -0.69 26.76
N LEU A 250 -2.95 0.47 26.58
CA LEU A 250 -3.80 0.71 25.42
C LEU A 250 -3.00 0.61 24.10
N PHE A 251 -1.83 1.24 24.02
CA PHE A 251 -0.98 1.20 22.83
C PHE A 251 -0.49 -0.21 22.53
N ALA A 252 -0.19 -1.02 23.55
CA ALA A 252 0.13 -2.42 23.34
C ALA A 252 -1.01 -3.15 22.59
N ARG A 253 -2.26 -2.96 23.04
CA ARG A 253 -3.43 -3.59 22.42
C ARG A 253 -3.74 -3.04 21.02
N LEU A 254 -3.48 -1.76 20.75
CA LEU A 254 -3.61 -1.19 19.40
C LEU A 254 -2.56 -1.77 18.45
N CYS A 255 -1.30 -1.87 18.90
CA CYS A 255 -0.23 -2.50 18.14
C CYS A 255 -0.50 -3.99 17.86
N LEU A 256 -1.09 -4.73 18.80
CA LEU A 256 -1.53 -6.11 18.57
C LEU A 256 -2.66 -6.19 17.53
N CYS A 257 -3.63 -5.27 17.58
CA CYS A 257 -4.67 -5.18 16.55
C CYS A 257 -4.08 -4.90 15.16
N ALA A 258 -3.11 -3.98 15.05
CA ALA A 258 -2.39 -3.75 13.80
C ALA A 258 -1.64 -5.01 13.31
N SER A 259 -1.02 -5.75 14.23
CA SER A 259 -0.39 -7.04 13.92
C SER A 259 -1.40 -8.07 13.41
N ASP A 260 -2.61 -8.15 13.99
CA ASP A 260 -3.65 -9.08 13.56
C ASP A 260 -4.17 -8.73 12.16
N HIS A 261 -4.36 -7.45 11.85
CA HIS A 261 -4.71 -6.97 10.51
C HIS A 261 -3.61 -7.27 9.48
N ALA A 262 -2.33 -7.06 9.83
CA ALA A 262 -1.21 -7.41 8.98
C ALA A 262 -1.08 -8.93 8.77
N GLN A 263 -1.35 -9.74 9.80
CA GLN A 263 -1.42 -11.20 9.69
C GLN A 263 -2.54 -11.64 8.74
N ARG A 264 -3.71 -11.00 8.80
CA ARG A 264 -4.81 -11.23 7.86
C ARG A 264 -4.39 -10.89 6.44
N ALA A 265 -3.72 -9.76 6.24
CA ALA A 265 -3.19 -9.38 4.93
C ALA A 265 -2.21 -10.44 4.38
N ALA A 266 -1.25 -10.89 5.19
CA ALA A 266 -0.29 -11.92 4.80
C ALA A 266 -0.98 -13.25 4.43
N ALA A 267 -1.97 -13.67 5.22
CA ALA A 267 -2.73 -14.89 4.95
C ALA A 267 -3.52 -14.81 3.63
N SER A 268 -4.05 -13.63 3.29
CA SER A 268 -4.77 -13.41 2.04
C SER A 268 -3.85 -13.26 0.81
N LEU A 269 -2.56 -12.98 1.01
CA LEU A 269 -1.51 -12.94 -0.02
C LEU A 269 -0.76 -14.27 -0.18
N ALA A 270 -1.13 -15.32 0.57
CA ALA A 270 -0.37 -16.55 0.69
C ALA A 270 -0.12 -17.28 -0.66
N PRO A 271 0.96 -18.08 -0.75
CA PRO A 271 1.43 -18.67 -2.01
C PRO A 271 0.38 -19.58 -2.64
N GLY A 272 -0.10 -19.20 -3.82
CA GLY A 272 -1.17 -19.89 -4.54
C GLY A 272 -1.84 -19.00 -5.59
N ILE A 273 -1.68 -17.68 -5.45
CA ILE A 273 -2.25 -16.69 -6.36
C ILE A 273 -1.09 -16.06 -7.16
N GLY A 274 -0.72 -16.67 -8.28
CA GLY A 274 0.29 -16.13 -9.19
C GLY A 274 1.67 -15.86 -8.58
N SER A 275 2.52 -15.16 -9.33
CA SER A 275 3.85 -14.73 -8.88
C SER A 275 3.75 -13.34 -8.26
N LEU A 276 3.29 -13.24 -7.01
CA LEU A 276 3.26 -11.98 -6.24
C LEU A 276 4.66 -11.41 -6.04
N ASP A 277 4.79 -10.08 -6.08
CA ASP A 277 6.04 -9.38 -5.77
C ASP A 277 6.48 -9.70 -4.32
N PRO A 278 7.68 -10.29 -4.12
CA PRO A 278 8.19 -10.59 -2.80
C PRO A 278 8.38 -9.34 -1.92
N ALA A 279 8.52 -8.14 -2.50
CA ALA A 279 8.66 -6.90 -1.72
C ALA A 279 7.42 -6.61 -0.88
N LEU A 280 6.22 -6.79 -1.44
CA LEU A 280 4.96 -6.60 -0.72
C LEU A 280 4.80 -7.65 0.39
N LEU A 281 5.07 -8.92 0.11
CA LEU A 281 5.01 -9.99 1.12
C LEU A 281 5.95 -9.73 2.29
N ASN A 282 7.20 -9.35 2.00
CA ASN A 282 8.18 -9.03 3.03
C ASN A 282 7.75 -7.82 3.85
N TYR A 283 7.24 -6.78 3.21
CA TYR A 283 6.73 -5.60 3.91
C TYR A 283 5.58 -5.94 4.86
N VAL A 284 4.62 -6.77 4.44
CA VAL A 284 3.49 -7.16 5.28
C VAL A 284 3.95 -8.00 6.48
N ASP A 285 4.89 -8.94 6.30
CA ASP A 285 5.46 -9.69 7.44
C ASP A 285 6.28 -8.78 8.38
N ASP A 286 7.07 -7.86 7.83
CA ASP A 286 7.82 -6.89 8.64
C ASP A 286 6.88 -5.94 9.40
N LEU A 287 5.76 -5.51 8.80
CA LEU A 287 4.73 -4.71 9.47
C LEU A 287 4.08 -5.48 10.62
N ARG A 288 3.76 -6.76 10.41
CA ARG A 288 3.21 -7.65 11.45
C ARG A 288 4.19 -7.77 12.62
N ARG A 289 5.45 -8.13 12.35
CA ARG A 289 6.49 -8.29 13.37
C ARG A 289 6.77 -6.97 14.11
N THR A 290 6.86 -5.87 13.38
CA THR A 290 7.10 -4.53 13.95
C THR A 290 5.97 -4.09 14.86
N SER A 291 4.72 -4.32 14.44
CA SER A 291 3.55 -4.04 15.27
C SER A 291 3.55 -4.89 16.55
N ARG A 292 3.84 -6.19 16.46
CA ARG A 292 3.94 -7.08 17.63
C ARG A 292 5.10 -6.72 18.56
N ALA A 293 6.25 -6.32 18.01
CA ALA A 293 7.40 -5.85 18.78
C ALA A 293 7.11 -4.53 19.51
N LYS A 294 6.45 -3.57 18.84
CA LYS A 294 5.96 -2.33 19.49
C LYS A 294 5.01 -2.63 20.64
N ALA A 295 4.13 -3.62 20.49
CA ALA A 295 3.24 -4.03 21.56
C ALA A 295 4.01 -4.56 22.78
N ALA A 296 4.97 -5.46 22.56
CA ALA A 296 5.85 -5.96 23.62
C ALA A 296 6.66 -4.83 24.29
N ARG A 297 7.15 -3.84 23.53
CA ARG A 297 7.79 -2.65 24.08
C ARG A 297 6.85 -1.86 25.00
N PHE A 298 5.60 -1.64 24.62
CA PHE A 298 4.63 -0.94 25.47
C PHE A 298 4.26 -1.73 26.73
N LEU A 299 4.19 -3.07 26.65
CA LEU A 299 4.05 -3.92 27.84
C LEU A 299 5.30 -3.85 28.73
N ALA A 300 6.50 -3.76 28.14
CA ALA A 300 7.72 -3.53 28.89
C ALA A 300 7.70 -2.21 29.65
N ILE A 301 7.21 -1.14 29.03
CA ILE A 301 7.02 0.17 29.66
C ILE A 301 6.00 0.08 30.80
N ASP A 302 4.87 -0.61 30.60
CA ASP A 302 3.88 -0.83 31.66
C ASP A 302 4.46 -1.60 32.86
N ALA A 303 5.26 -2.65 32.59
CA ALA A 303 5.94 -3.44 33.60
C ALA A 303 6.99 -2.60 34.37
N GLU A 304 7.77 -1.77 33.67
CA GLU A 304 8.77 -0.91 34.32
C GLU A 304 8.13 0.16 35.20
N ILE A 305 7.05 0.80 34.74
CA ILE A 305 6.25 1.74 35.55
C ILE A 305 5.67 1.05 36.79
N ALA A 306 5.35 -0.24 36.71
CA ALA A 306 4.92 -1.05 37.83
C ALA A 306 6.07 -1.53 38.75
N GLY A 307 7.30 -1.08 38.51
CA GLY A 307 8.49 -1.45 39.29
C GLY A 307 9.04 -2.83 38.95
N LYS A 308 8.59 -3.49 37.88
CA LYS A 308 9.02 -4.83 37.46
C LYS A 308 10.05 -4.76 36.32
N THR A 309 11.21 -4.17 36.60
CA THR A 309 12.27 -3.96 35.60
C THR A 309 12.79 -5.26 34.99
N GLY A 310 12.86 -6.35 35.76
CA GLY A 310 13.27 -7.66 35.23
C GLY A 310 12.31 -8.16 34.14
N GLU A 311 11.01 -8.06 34.37
CA GLU A 311 9.95 -8.40 33.41
C GLU A 311 9.98 -7.48 32.18
N ALA A 312 10.22 -6.19 32.38
CA ALA A 312 10.38 -5.22 31.29
C ALA A 312 11.53 -5.59 30.34
N ILE A 313 12.70 -5.94 30.88
CA ILE A 313 13.85 -6.39 30.07
C ILE A 313 13.49 -7.66 29.28
N ALA A 314 12.76 -8.61 29.89
CA ALA A 314 12.33 -9.82 29.21
C ALA A 314 11.39 -9.54 28.03
N TYR A 315 10.45 -8.60 28.17
CA TYR A 315 9.61 -8.15 27.05
C TYR A 315 10.42 -7.52 25.92
N LEU A 316 11.43 -6.68 26.22
CA LEU A 316 12.29 -6.09 25.20
C LEU A 316 13.08 -7.16 24.43
N ARG A 317 13.63 -8.16 25.13
CA ARG A 317 14.32 -9.29 24.50
C ARG A 317 13.40 -10.11 23.62
N GLY A 318 12.16 -10.34 24.07
CA GLY A 318 11.11 -10.97 23.26
C GLY A 318 10.76 -10.18 22.01
N ALA A 319 10.63 -8.86 22.12
CA ALA A 319 10.38 -7.96 20.99
C ALA A 319 11.53 -8.01 19.96
N ARG A 320 12.79 -8.03 20.41
CA ARG A 320 13.96 -8.19 19.54
C ARG A 320 13.94 -9.53 18.79
N LYS A 321 13.57 -10.62 19.46
CA LYS A 321 13.42 -11.95 18.86
C LYS A 321 12.32 -11.96 17.79
N GLU A 322 11.18 -11.30 18.05
CA GLU A 322 10.09 -11.14 17.07
C GLU A 322 10.57 -10.46 15.78
N LEU A 323 11.40 -9.41 15.92
CA LEU A 323 12.02 -8.69 14.80
C LEU A 323 13.15 -9.48 14.10
N GLY A 324 13.53 -10.65 14.63
CA GLY A 324 14.66 -11.44 14.12
C GLY A 324 16.03 -10.80 14.39
N LEU A 325 16.12 -9.92 15.40
CA LEU A 325 17.36 -9.26 15.79
C LEU A 325 18.20 -10.19 16.68
N ALA A 326 19.52 -10.04 16.61
CA ALA A 326 20.42 -10.72 17.53
C ALA A 326 20.22 -10.20 18.98
N PRO A 327 20.45 -11.04 20.01
CA PRO A 327 20.54 -10.57 21.38
C PRO A 327 21.57 -9.45 21.51
N LEU A 328 21.31 -8.48 22.39
CA LEU A 328 22.34 -7.49 22.72
C LEU A 328 23.39 -8.15 23.59
N GLU A 329 24.63 -8.13 23.13
CA GLU A 329 25.76 -8.56 23.93
C GLU A 329 26.05 -7.52 25.02
N GLN A 330 26.31 -7.98 26.24
CA GLN A 330 26.62 -7.13 27.39
C GLN A 330 27.94 -6.34 27.21
N ASP A 331 28.84 -6.82 26.35
CA ASP A 331 30.11 -6.16 26.02
C ASP A 331 30.01 -5.28 24.76
N ALA A 332 30.14 -3.97 24.93
CA ALA A 332 30.15 -3.00 23.83
C ALA A 332 31.31 -3.19 22.83
N SER A 333 32.41 -3.87 23.22
CA SER A 333 33.59 -4.11 22.39
C SER A 333 33.37 -5.19 21.32
N LYS A 334 32.44 -6.14 21.54
CA LYS A 334 32.11 -7.23 20.61
C LYS A 334 30.96 -6.88 19.64
N ARG A 335 30.30 -5.73 19.84
CA ARG A 335 29.33 -5.13 18.90
C ARG A 335 29.87 -4.89 17.48
N LYS A 336 31.19 -4.97 17.28
CA LYS A 336 31.87 -4.85 15.98
C LYS A 336 31.73 -6.07 15.04
N GLY A 337 30.88 -7.06 15.38
CA GLY A 337 30.61 -8.20 14.51
C GLY A 337 29.93 -7.84 13.18
N TRP A 338 30.10 -8.69 12.17
CA TRP A 338 29.59 -8.53 10.79
C TRP A 338 28.08 -8.23 10.70
N LYS A 339 27.25 -8.78 11.60
CA LYS A 339 25.80 -8.51 11.65
C LYS A 339 25.46 -7.10 12.15
N GLY A 340 26.19 -6.59 13.14
CA GLY A 340 26.01 -5.21 13.64
C GLY A 340 26.36 -4.17 12.58
N ILE A 341 27.46 -4.38 11.85
CA ILE A 341 27.88 -3.50 10.74
C ILE A 341 26.83 -3.46 9.62
N LYS A 342 26.29 -4.62 9.23
CA LYS A 342 25.22 -4.71 8.22
C LYS A 342 23.96 -3.96 8.65
N GLN A 343 23.57 -4.10 9.91
CA GLN A 343 22.41 -3.40 10.47
C GLN A 343 22.65 -1.88 10.47
N THR A 344 23.80 -1.40 10.96
CA THR A 344 24.14 0.03 10.94
C THR A 344 24.22 0.62 9.52
N PHE A 345 24.66 -0.17 8.53
CA PHE A 345 24.69 0.27 7.13
C PHE A 345 23.29 0.35 6.52
N ALA A 346 22.44 -0.66 6.76
CA ALA A 346 21.04 -0.65 6.33
C ALA A 346 20.28 0.52 6.96
N GLU A 347 20.51 0.77 8.24
CA GLU A 347 19.99 1.91 8.99
C GLU A 347 20.39 3.25 8.39
N LYS A 348 21.67 3.46 8.08
CA LYS A 348 22.13 4.70 7.42
C LYS A 348 21.56 4.87 6.02
N ARG A 349 21.36 3.77 5.28
CA ARG A 349 20.75 3.79 3.96
C ARG A 349 19.28 4.19 4.07
N GLU A 350 18.55 3.60 5.01
CA GLU A 350 17.14 3.89 5.22
C GLU A 350 16.94 5.34 5.70
N ASP A 351 17.76 5.82 6.64
CA ASP A 351 17.69 7.21 7.11
C ASP A 351 17.82 8.20 5.94
N ARG A 352 18.74 7.94 5.00
CA ARG A 352 18.91 8.77 3.80
C ARG A 352 17.72 8.68 2.84
N LYS A 353 17.09 7.51 2.72
CA LYS A 353 15.91 7.30 1.87
C LYS A 353 14.71 8.06 2.42
N VAL A 354 14.47 7.93 3.72
CA VAL A 354 13.39 8.61 4.44
C VAL A 354 13.57 10.14 4.37
N GLU A 355 14.79 10.64 4.64
CA GLU A 355 15.10 12.07 4.58
C GLU A 355 14.88 12.64 3.17
N LYS A 356 15.30 11.90 2.13
CA LYS A 356 15.16 12.33 0.73
C LYS A 356 13.79 12.04 0.12
N GLY A 357 12.96 11.25 0.80
CA GLY A 357 11.72 10.73 0.21
C GLY A 357 11.95 9.92 -1.05
N SER A 358 12.99 9.08 -1.09
CA SER A 358 13.18 8.18 -2.24
C SER A 358 11.96 7.27 -2.39
N ASP A 359 11.56 6.92 -3.62
CA ASP A 359 10.32 6.18 -3.87
C ASP A 359 10.13 4.94 -2.98
N ASP A 360 11.24 4.25 -2.67
CA ASP A 360 11.32 3.01 -1.91
C ASP A 360 11.56 3.19 -0.39
N TRP A 361 11.33 4.37 0.18
CA TRP A 361 11.44 4.58 1.64
C TRP A 361 10.34 3.84 2.41
N GLY A 362 10.68 3.34 3.60
CA GLY A 362 9.75 2.69 4.51
C GLY A 362 9.41 1.24 4.17
N LEU A 363 10.15 0.61 3.26
CA LEU A 363 9.98 -0.81 2.90
C LEU A 363 10.29 -1.79 4.04
N ASP A 364 10.95 -1.33 5.11
CA ASP A 364 11.19 -2.11 6.32
C ASP A 364 10.01 -2.07 7.32
N ALA A 365 8.90 -1.40 6.96
CA ALA A 365 7.72 -1.19 7.79
C ALA A 365 8.01 -0.56 9.17
N GLY A 366 9.12 0.17 9.32
CA GLY A 366 9.55 0.78 10.60
C GLY A 366 10.32 -0.16 11.53
N LYS A 367 10.73 -1.33 11.04
CA LYS A 367 11.52 -2.33 11.79
C LYS A 367 12.83 -1.77 12.33
N LEU A 368 13.57 -0.99 11.53
CA LEU A 368 14.86 -0.43 11.92
C LEU A 368 14.69 0.66 12.97
N GLU A 369 13.65 1.48 12.85
CA GLU A 369 13.31 2.47 13.88
C GLU A 369 12.98 1.78 15.21
N GLU A 370 12.12 0.77 15.17
CA GLU A 370 11.75 0.03 16.38
C GLU A 370 12.95 -0.69 17.00
N ALA A 371 13.83 -1.25 16.19
CA ALA A 371 15.08 -1.86 16.65
C ALA A 371 15.93 -0.90 17.49
N ARG A 372 16.04 0.37 17.08
CA ARG A 372 16.79 1.41 17.82
C ARG A 372 16.12 1.76 19.14
N VAL A 373 14.79 1.87 19.16
CA VAL A 373 14.06 2.15 20.41
C VAL A 373 14.26 1.00 21.41
N LEU A 374 14.11 -0.25 20.94
CA LEU A 374 14.31 -1.44 21.77
C LEU A 374 15.74 -1.49 22.33
N GLU A 375 16.75 -1.20 21.51
CA GLU A 375 18.14 -1.16 21.96
C GLU A 375 18.38 -0.11 23.04
N TRP A 376 17.90 1.11 22.81
CA TRP A 376 18.07 2.20 23.78
C TRP A 376 17.39 1.88 25.13
N LEU A 377 16.16 1.36 25.11
CA LEU A 377 15.44 0.95 26.32
C LEU A 377 16.13 -0.21 27.03
N GLU A 378 16.57 -1.25 26.30
CA GLU A 378 17.21 -2.42 26.89
C GLU A 378 18.52 -2.04 27.57
N VAL A 379 19.38 -1.26 26.91
CA VAL A 379 20.64 -0.78 27.50
C VAL A 379 20.37 0.03 28.77
N LYS A 380 19.38 0.93 28.75
CA LYS A 380 19.01 1.75 29.89
C LYS A 380 18.54 0.90 31.07
N TRP A 381 17.58 0.00 30.84
CA TRP A 381 16.95 -0.76 31.91
C TRP A 381 17.81 -1.91 32.42
N VAL A 382 18.66 -2.53 31.60
CA VAL A 382 19.67 -3.48 32.08
C VAL A 382 20.63 -2.79 33.03
N LYS A 383 21.18 -1.63 32.65
CA LYS A 383 22.06 -0.85 33.54
C LYS A 383 21.36 -0.49 34.86
N MET A 384 20.11 -0.02 34.80
CA MET A 384 19.34 0.31 35.99
C MET A 384 19.06 -0.92 36.86
N ASN A 385 18.76 -2.07 36.25
CA ASN A 385 18.51 -3.30 36.97
C ASN A 385 19.78 -3.85 37.63
N ASP A 386 20.91 -3.84 36.94
CA ASP A 386 22.18 -4.35 37.48
C ASP A 386 22.75 -3.46 38.61
N THR A 387 22.36 -2.18 38.66
CA THR A 387 22.89 -1.20 39.63
C THR A 387 21.95 -0.90 40.79
N ILE A 388 20.63 -0.89 40.55
CA ILE A 388 19.64 -0.40 41.52
C ILE A 388 18.63 -1.48 41.87
N ASN A 389 17.95 -2.07 40.88
CA ASN A 389 16.75 -2.88 41.16
C ASN A 389 17.05 -4.36 41.47
N VAL A 390 18.15 -4.89 40.92
CA VAL A 390 18.68 -6.25 41.11
C VAL A 390 17.60 -7.34 40.98
N GLN A 391 16.72 -7.20 39.98
CA GLN A 391 15.65 -8.17 39.73
C GLN A 391 16.13 -9.27 38.79
N ALA A 392 15.70 -10.51 39.02
CA ALA A 392 15.92 -11.59 38.06
C ALA A 392 15.14 -11.31 36.76
N VAL A 393 15.78 -11.51 35.61
CA VAL A 393 15.13 -11.38 34.30
C VAL A 393 14.54 -12.73 33.89
N PRO A 394 13.20 -12.87 33.79
CA PRO A 394 12.57 -14.13 33.40
C PRO A 394 12.78 -14.43 31.90
N PRO A 395 12.48 -15.67 31.45
CA PRO A 395 12.40 -16.00 30.03
C PRO A 395 11.34 -15.16 29.31
N SER A 396 11.63 -14.78 28.06
CA SER A 396 10.74 -13.91 27.27
C SER A 396 9.56 -14.66 26.65
N GLU A 397 9.73 -15.95 26.34
CA GLU A 397 8.77 -16.75 25.58
C GLU A 397 7.39 -16.85 26.26
N PRO A 398 7.30 -17.14 27.58
CA PRO A 398 6.01 -17.17 28.26
C PRO A 398 5.30 -15.81 28.25
N LEU A 399 6.05 -14.72 28.43
CA LEU A 399 5.50 -13.36 28.45
C LEU A 399 4.97 -12.94 27.07
N MET A 400 5.68 -13.30 26.00
CA MET A 400 5.25 -13.05 24.63
C MET A 400 4.01 -13.88 24.26
N ALA A 401 3.85 -15.07 24.83
CA ALA A 401 2.70 -15.94 24.61
C ALA A 401 1.43 -15.46 25.37
N THR A 402 1.59 -14.78 26.50
CA THR A 402 0.48 -14.26 27.32
C THR A 402 0.10 -12.82 27.00
N MET A 403 0.63 -12.23 25.93
CA MET A 403 0.21 -10.90 25.47
C MET A 403 -1.32 -10.87 25.25
N PRO A 404 -2.00 -9.77 25.61
CA PRO A 404 -3.44 -9.66 25.49
C PRO A 404 -3.88 -9.67 24.01
N SER A 405 -5.19 -9.74 23.77
CA SER A 405 -5.74 -9.55 22.42
C SER A 405 -5.73 -8.08 22.00
N GLY A 406 -5.67 -7.88 20.68
CA GLY A 406 -5.81 -6.59 20.06
C GLY A 406 -7.10 -5.86 20.46
N ARG A 407 -7.09 -4.53 20.31
CA ARG A 407 -8.29 -3.69 20.45
C ARG A 407 -8.50 -2.91 19.16
N GLU A 408 -9.66 -3.11 18.53
CA GLU A 408 -10.05 -2.34 17.35
C GLU A 408 -10.22 -0.86 17.71
N TYR A 409 -9.70 0.03 16.87
CA TYR A 409 -9.78 1.48 17.06
C TYR A 409 -10.71 2.12 16.04
N HIS A 410 -10.72 1.61 14.82
CA HIS A 410 -11.41 2.25 13.70
C HIS A 410 -12.79 1.65 13.52
N THR A 411 -13.76 2.51 13.25
CA THR A 411 -15.05 2.09 12.70
C THR A 411 -15.01 2.28 11.20
N GLN A 412 -15.06 1.19 10.45
CA GLN A 412 -15.04 1.20 9.00
C GLN A 412 -16.28 1.92 8.46
N LYS A 413 -16.07 2.89 7.57
CA LYS A 413 -17.14 3.57 6.85
C LYS A 413 -17.19 3.03 5.42
N PRO A 414 -18.37 2.73 4.87
CA PRO A 414 -18.50 2.37 3.47
C PRO A 414 -17.95 3.47 2.56
N TYR A 415 -17.25 3.09 1.50
CA TYR A 415 -16.85 4.05 0.47
C TYR A 415 -18.08 4.54 -0.29
N MET A 416 -18.16 5.85 -0.48
CA MET A 416 -19.19 6.49 -1.27
C MET A 416 -18.58 6.92 -2.61
N PRO A 417 -18.76 6.14 -3.69
CA PRO A 417 -18.19 6.49 -4.98
C PRO A 417 -18.86 7.76 -5.54
N PRO A 418 -18.12 8.56 -6.33
CA PRO A 418 -18.72 9.68 -7.03
C PRO A 418 -19.69 9.17 -8.10
N GLN A 419 -20.84 9.82 -8.21
CA GLN A 419 -21.91 9.46 -9.14
C GLN A 419 -22.10 10.59 -10.16
N LEU A 420 -22.66 10.26 -11.32
CA LEU A 420 -23.09 11.28 -12.28
C LEU A 420 -24.21 12.09 -11.64
N ASP A 421 -23.99 13.38 -11.47
CA ASP A 421 -25.03 14.27 -10.96
C ASP A 421 -26.16 14.40 -11.99
N VAL A 422 -27.36 14.72 -11.51
CA VAL A 422 -28.58 14.81 -12.34
C VAL A 422 -28.41 15.82 -13.49
N SER A 423 -27.69 16.92 -13.27
CA SER A 423 -27.49 17.95 -14.29
C SER A 423 -26.49 17.52 -15.35
N LEU A 424 -25.43 16.79 -14.96
CA LEU A 424 -24.48 16.18 -15.87
C LEU A 424 -25.16 15.07 -16.67
N LEU A 425 -25.92 14.18 -16.04
CA LEU A 425 -26.65 13.12 -16.72
C LEU A 425 -27.63 13.68 -17.76
N ALA A 426 -28.38 14.73 -17.41
CA ALA A 426 -29.27 15.42 -18.35
C ALA A 426 -28.53 16.02 -19.56
N ARG A 427 -27.34 16.59 -19.37
CA ARG A 427 -26.48 17.10 -20.46
C ARG A 427 -26.03 15.98 -21.39
N LEU A 428 -25.89 14.75 -20.90
CA LEU A 428 -25.45 13.62 -21.71
C LEU A 428 -26.48 13.16 -22.77
N ARG A 429 -27.71 13.68 -22.71
CA ARG A 429 -28.73 13.47 -23.75
C ARG A 429 -28.48 14.29 -25.02
N ALA A 430 -27.56 15.25 -24.98
CA ALA A 430 -27.21 16.02 -26.16
C ALA A 430 -26.68 15.10 -27.27
N PRO A 431 -27.07 15.34 -28.53
CA PRO A 431 -26.53 14.59 -29.67
C PRO A 431 -25.03 14.87 -29.80
N VAL A 432 -24.30 13.85 -30.24
CA VAL A 432 -22.87 13.98 -30.57
C VAL A 432 -22.73 14.60 -31.95
N ASP A 433 -21.89 15.63 -32.07
CA ASP A 433 -21.52 16.17 -33.37
C ASP A 433 -20.72 15.10 -34.15
N PRO A 434 -21.10 14.75 -35.40
CA PRO A 434 -20.37 13.76 -36.20
C PRO A 434 -18.87 14.03 -36.38
N GLN A 435 -18.45 15.31 -36.29
CA GLN A 435 -17.05 15.73 -36.36
C GLN A 435 -16.34 15.63 -35.02
N GLN A 436 -17.09 15.53 -33.91
CA GLN A 436 -16.51 15.38 -32.59
C GLN A 436 -15.81 14.02 -32.48
N ARG A 437 -14.60 14.08 -31.94
CA ARG A 437 -13.78 12.91 -31.61
C ARG A 437 -13.38 13.03 -30.15
N ALA A 438 -13.25 11.89 -29.48
CA ALA A 438 -12.72 11.88 -28.13
C ALA A 438 -11.28 12.41 -28.14
N PHE A 439 -10.89 13.08 -27.07
CA PHE A 439 -9.49 13.42 -26.85
C PHE A 439 -8.66 12.13 -26.88
N GLY A 440 -7.71 12.03 -27.81
CA GLY A 440 -6.87 10.85 -28.00
C GLY A 440 -5.72 10.73 -27.01
N GLY A 441 -5.49 11.78 -26.22
CA GLY A 441 -4.35 11.96 -25.33
C GLY A 441 -3.09 12.47 -26.01
N ASP A 442 -2.28 13.22 -25.25
CA ASP A 442 -0.99 13.77 -25.68
C ASP A 442 0.17 12.78 -25.44
N GLU A 443 -0.08 11.73 -24.62
CA GLU A 443 0.93 10.73 -24.28
C GLU A 443 0.85 9.52 -25.22
N ASP A 444 1.88 9.33 -26.07
CA ASP A 444 2.04 8.15 -26.94
C ASP A 444 1.82 6.84 -26.18
N ASP A 445 1.27 5.82 -26.86
CA ASP A 445 1.22 4.48 -26.25
C ASP A 445 2.64 4.00 -25.97
N SER A 446 3.00 3.98 -24.68
CA SER A 446 4.24 3.38 -24.24
C SER A 446 4.09 1.87 -24.41
N GLY A 447 4.39 1.39 -25.60
CA GLY A 447 4.44 -0.01 -25.95
C GLY A 447 5.46 -0.14 -27.05
N ASP A 448 6.47 -0.96 -26.81
CA ASP A 448 7.24 -1.61 -27.85
C ASP A 448 6.25 -2.49 -28.66
N GLU A 449 5.40 -1.85 -29.47
CA GLU A 449 4.47 -2.49 -30.40
C GLU A 449 5.15 -2.83 -31.73
N GLY A 450 6.49 -2.63 -31.82
CA GLY A 450 7.28 -2.78 -33.04
C GLY A 450 7.90 -4.16 -33.25
N ALA A 451 7.98 -5.01 -32.24
CA ALA A 451 8.38 -6.40 -32.44
C ALA A 451 7.14 -7.26 -32.59
N ALA A 452 6.66 -7.38 -33.83
CA ALA A 452 5.94 -8.57 -34.23
C ALA A 452 6.65 -9.77 -33.60
N ARG A 453 5.89 -10.66 -32.95
CA ARG A 453 6.40 -11.92 -32.40
C ARG A 453 7.03 -12.72 -33.53
N GLU A 454 8.29 -12.45 -33.84
CA GLU A 454 9.11 -13.39 -34.59
C GLU A 454 9.18 -14.66 -33.74
N PRO A 455 8.95 -15.84 -34.32
CA PRO A 455 9.08 -17.08 -33.60
C PRO A 455 10.50 -17.12 -33.03
N VAL A 456 10.58 -17.32 -31.71
CA VAL A 456 11.83 -17.43 -30.95
C VAL A 456 12.71 -18.47 -31.64
N VAL A 457 13.69 -18.03 -32.42
CA VAL A 457 14.77 -18.89 -32.86
C VAL A 457 15.63 -19.12 -31.62
N VAL A 458 15.43 -20.28 -31.00
CA VAL A 458 16.28 -20.77 -29.92
C VAL A 458 17.71 -20.85 -30.48
N PRO A 459 18.70 -20.11 -29.92
CA PRO A 459 20.07 -20.21 -30.38
C PRO A 459 20.56 -21.65 -30.23
N GLY A 460 20.77 -22.35 -31.36
CA GLY A 460 21.27 -23.73 -31.39
C GLY A 460 20.40 -24.76 -32.13
N ALA A 461 19.23 -24.39 -32.66
CA ALA A 461 18.44 -25.30 -33.49
C ALA A 461 18.89 -25.29 -34.95
N PHE A 462 19.34 -26.44 -35.48
CA PHE A 462 19.71 -26.63 -36.88
C PHE A 462 18.47 -26.61 -37.81
N PRO A 463 18.53 -26.02 -39.01
CA PRO A 463 17.39 -25.90 -39.90
C PRO A 463 17.29 -27.13 -40.81
N SER A 464 16.53 -28.15 -40.38
CA SER A 464 15.92 -29.14 -41.29
C SER A 464 14.95 -30.05 -40.54
N ALA A 465 13.74 -29.56 -40.24
CA ALA A 465 12.62 -30.40 -39.81
C ALA A 465 11.25 -29.72 -40.03
N ALA A 466 11.13 -28.82 -41.01
CA ALA A 466 9.89 -28.11 -41.29
C ALA A 466 9.28 -28.54 -42.63
N THR A 467 9.20 -29.85 -42.91
CA THR A 467 8.35 -30.41 -43.97
C THR A 467 8.05 -31.87 -43.69
N ALA A 468 7.03 -32.16 -42.88
CA ALA A 468 6.16 -33.33 -43.01
C ALA A 468 5.20 -33.36 -41.81
N GLY A 469 3.92 -33.10 -42.08
CA GLY A 469 2.86 -33.18 -41.07
C GLY A 469 1.50 -33.36 -41.72
N GLY A 470 1.40 -34.28 -42.68
CA GLY A 470 0.14 -34.73 -43.24
C GLY A 470 0.05 -36.25 -43.11
N GLY A 471 -0.99 -36.74 -42.44
CA GLY A 471 -1.45 -38.12 -42.56
C GLY A 471 -1.55 -38.91 -41.26
N ASN A 472 -2.80 -39.10 -40.82
CA ASN A 472 -3.40 -40.31 -40.20
C ASN A 472 -2.49 -41.31 -39.45
N ALA A 473 -2.89 -41.69 -38.24
CA ALA A 473 -3.75 -42.88 -38.02
C ALA A 473 -3.93 -43.19 -36.52
N TYR A 474 -5.11 -43.74 -36.23
CA TYR A 474 -5.59 -44.36 -34.99
C TYR A 474 -4.56 -45.19 -34.21
N TYR A 475 -4.51 -45.03 -32.89
CA TYR A 475 -5.14 -45.94 -31.91
C TYR A 475 -5.23 -45.26 -30.54
#